data_AF-A0A3D3LVF6-F1
#
_entry.id   AF-A0A3D3LVF6-F1
#
_cell.length_a   1.000
_cell.length_b   1.000
_cell.length_c   1.000
_cell.angle_alpha   90.00
_cell.angle_beta   90.00
_cell.angle_gamma   90.00
#
_symmetry.space_group_name_H-M   'P 1'
#
loop_
_entity.id
_entity.type
_entity.pdbx_description
1 polymer ?
#
loop_
_entity_poly.entity_id
_entity_poly.type
_entity_poly.pdbx_seq_one_letter_code
_entity_poly.pdbx_strand_id
1 'polypeptide(L)'
;MLGSENMVKPASVLVEINAPINADELTETIMGVASDSEVQRTAVEFVQGQAPHLPMEALRVLAAFRLASPVKSLRLGTSRTSTLRSLQPLAVHMIDSMLLSEFSADQPQAIFEDLKLIRDAGVVVDGSAGRDLVSEYVADLEGRGIANAAELAELVINTSDQGRGGCGGNCACGSGGCS
;
A
#
# COMPACT_ATOMS: atom_id res chain seq x y z
N MET A 1 -40.99 0.01 -0.90
CA MET A 1 -40.22 0.08 0.35
C MET A 1 -38.93 -0.71 0.14
N LEU A 2 -37.87 -0.04 -0.31
CA LEU A 2 -36.51 -0.56 -0.22
C LEU A 2 -35.73 0.59 0.41
N GLY A 3 -35.33 0.38 1.66
CA GLY A 3 -34.62 1.37 2.45
C GLY A 3 -33.29 1.68 1.77
N SER A 4 -33.03 2.97 1.55
CA SER A 4 -31.69 3.47 1.36
C SER A 4 -30.90 3.10 2.61
N GLU A 5 -30.12 2.02 2.54
CA GLU A 5 -29.14 1.71 3.56
C GLU A 5 -28.20 2.90 3.63
N ASN A 6 -28.41 3.68 4.68
CA ASN A 6 -27.61 4.83 5.03
C ASN A 6 -26.23 4.25 5.35
N MET A 7 -25.35 4.18 4.35
CA MET A 7 -23.98 3.77 4.50
C MET A 7 -23.31 4.86 5.34
N VAL A 8 -23.41 4.71 6.67
CA VAL A 8 -22.76 5.55 7.67
C VAL A 8 -21.28 5.47 7.33
N LYS A 9 -20.79 6.48 6.61
CA LYS A 9 -19.38 6.57 6.26
C LYS A 9 -18.63 6.60 7.59
N PRO A 10 -17.81 5.58 7.90
CA PRO A 10 -17.11 5.56 9.18
C PRO A 10 -16.32 6.85 9.29
N ALA A 11 -16.33 7.50 10.46
CA ALA A 11 -15.57 8.72 10.68
C ALA A 11 -14.09 8.42 10.33
N SER A 12 -13.64 9.06 9.26
CA SER A 12 -12.36 8.80 8.63
C SER A 12 -11.51 10.04 8.72
N VAL A 13 -10.28 9.90 9.19
CA VAL A 13 -9.30 10.99 9.23
C VAL A 13 -8.23 10.73 8.19
N LEU A 14 -7.92 11.76 7.40
CA LEU A 14 -6.76 11.79 6.54
C LEU A 14 -5.59 12.35 7.35
N VAL A 15 -4.49 11.61 7.36
CA VAL A 15 -3.23 12.04 7.96
C VAL A 15 -2.19 12.18 6.86
N GLU A 16 -1.73 13.41 6.69
CA GLU A 16 -0.66 13.76 5.76
C GLU A 16 0.67 13.75 6.50
N ILE A 17 1.60 12.92 6.06
CA ILE A 17 2.93 12.80 6.66
C ILE A 17 3.89 13.66 5.86
N ASN A 18 4.45 14.69 6.51
CA ASN A 18 5.42 15.59 5.91
C ASN A 18 6.86 15.08 6.05
N ALA A 19 7.73 15.51 5.14
CA ALA A 19 9.17 15.28 5.20
C ALA A 19 9.92 16.63 5.34
N PRO A 20 10.93 16.74 6.23
CA PRO A 20 11.41 15.70 7.15
C PRO A 20 10.40 15.41 8.27
N ILE A 21 10.40 14.16 8.76
CA ILE A 21 9.48 13.74 9.81
C ILE A 21 9.91 14.34 11.14
N ASN A 22 9.03 15.12 11.76
CA ASN A 22 9.16 15.56 13.14
C ASN A 22 8.54 14.50 14.08
N ALA A 23 9.34 13.94 14.98
CA ALA A 23 8.90 12.88 15.88
C ALA A 23 7.82 13.34 16.88
N ASP A 24 7.90 14.59 17.36
CA ASP A 24 6.96 15.11 18.35
C ASP A 24 5.57 15.34 17.70
N GLU A 25 5.56 16.02 16.55
CA GLU A 25 4.34 16.27 15.76
C GLU A 25 3.67 14.96 15.30
N LEU A 26 4.48 14.00 14.86
CA LEU A 26 3.98 12.68 14.48
C LEU A 26 3.39 11.94 15.68
N THR A 27 4.03 12.02 16.85
CA THR A 27 3.54 11.36 18.07
C THR A 27 2.22 11.98 18.51
N GLU A 28 2.10 13.31 18.50
CA GLU A 28 0.85 14.01 18.80
C GLU A 28 -0.26 13.59 17.85
N THR A 29 0.03 13.51 16.54
CA THR A 29 -0.93 13.07 15.53
C THR A 29 -1.39 11.63 15.75
N ILE A 30 -0.44 10.69 15.96
CA ILE A 30 -0.76 9.27 16.20
C ILE A 30 -1.57 9.11 17.48
N MET A 31 -1.18 9.76 18.58
CA MET A 31 -1.87 9.65 19.87
C MET A 31 -3.23 10.34 19.86
N GLY A 32 -3.38 11.44 19.13
CA GLY A 32 -4.66 12.10 18.91
C GLY A 32 -5.62 11.17 18.17
N VAL A 33 -5.18 10.62 17.04
CA VAL A 33 -5.96 9.63 16.26
C VAL A 33 -6.26 8.39 17.10
N ALA A 34 -5.34 7.91 17.93
CA ALA A 34 -5.53 6.73 18.75
C ALA A 34 -6.58 6.94 19.85
N SER A 35 -6.57 8.11 20.50
CA SER A 35 -7.46 8.45 21.60
C SER A 35 -8.87 8.82 21.15
N ASP A 36 -9.04 9.26 19.92
CA ASP A 36 -10.33 9.64 19.36
C ASP A 36 -11.21 8.41 19.08
N SER A 37 -12.25 8.19 19.87
CA SER A 37 -13.17 7.05 19.71
C SER A 37 -14.09 7.15 18.48
N GLU A 38 -14.27 8.34 17.91
CA GLU A 38 -15.10 8.51 16.71
C GLU A 38 -14.36 8.04 15.45
N VAL A 39 -13.03 8.15 15.44
CA VAL A 39 -12.20 7.72 14.31
C VAL A 39 -12.13 6.20 14.24
N GLN A 40 -12.73 5.65 13.19
CA GLN A 40 -12.69 4.21 12.90
C GLN A 40 -11.70 3.87 11.78
N ARG A 41 -11.40 4.82 10.90
CA ARG A 41 -10.47 4.65 9.78
C ARG A 41 -9.48 5.80 9.69
N THR A 42 -8.21 5.44 9.58
CA THR A 42 -7.11 6.38 9.36
C THR A 42 -6.57 6.16 7.95
N ALA A 43 -6.63 7.19 7.11
CA ALA A 43 -5.98 7.19 5.80
C ALA A 43 -4.64 7.91 5.92
N VAL A 44 -3.55 7.26 5.48
CA VAL A 44 -2.21 7.84 5.51
C VAL A 44 -1.76 8.14 4.09
N GLU A 45 -1.37 9.39 3.86
CA GLU A 45 -0.73 9.87 2.63
C GLU A 45 0.64 10.48 2.98
N PHE A 46 1.63 10.23 2.13
CA PHE A 46 2.97 10.81 2.26
C PHE A 46 3.10 12.00 1.31
N VAL A 47 3.24 13.19 1.87
CA VAL A 47 3.27 14.44 1.11
C VAL A 47 4.53 14.49 0.25
N GLN A 48 4.34 14.71 -1.05
CA GLN A 48 5.46 14.88 -1.98
C GLN A 48 5.79 16.37 -2.06
N GLY A 49 7.04 16.76 -1.75
CA GLY A 49 7.41 18.17 -1.77
C GLY A 49 8.80 18.47 -1.21
N GLN A 50 8.85 18.99 0.02
CA GLN A 50 10.04 19.62 0.60
C GLN A 50 11.27 18.70 0.65
N ALA A 51 11.08 17.42 0.94
CA ALA A 51 12.12 16.39 0.92
C ALA A 51 11.51 15.02 0.59
N PRO A 52 12.31 14.07 0.04
CA PRO A 52 11.84 12.71 -0.13
C PRO A 52 11.80 11.98 1.22
N HIS A 53 10.74 11.21 1.47
CA HIS A 53 10.70 10.27 2.58
C HIS A 53 11.66 9.09 2.31
N LEU A 54 12.40 8.64 3.33
CA LEU A 54 13.13 7.38 3.21
C LEU A 54 12.14 6.21 3.34
N PRO A 55 12.26 5.14 2.51
CA PRO A 55 11.31 4.01 2.57
C PRO A 55 11.19 3.38 3.96
N MET A 56 12.31 3.27 4.69
CA MET A 56 12.31 2.73 6.05
C MET A 56 11.63 3.65 7.07
N GLU A 57 11.65 4.96 6.86
CA GLU A 57 10.93 5.90 7.71
C GLU A 57 9.42 5.76 7.50
N ALA A 58 8.97 5.71 6.24
CA ALA A 58 7.58 5.49 5.91
C ALA A 58 7.04 4.18 6.51
N LEU A 59 7.80 3.08 6.43
CA LEU A 59 7.42 1.82 7.03
C LEU A 59 7.31 1.90 8.57
N ARG A 60 8.22 2.64 9.23
CA ARG A 60 8.16 2.88 10.68
C ARG A 60 6.92 3.67 11.08
N VAL A 61 6.54 4.67 10.28
CA VAL A 61 5.30 5.43 10.51
C VAL A 61 4.08 4.51 10.47
N LEU A 62 3.97 3.66 9.44
CA LEU A 62 2.86 2.71 9.33
C LEU A 62 2.82 1.72 10.49
N ALA A 63 3.98 1.20 10.90
CA ALA A 63 4.08 0.33 12.07
C ALA A 63 3.64 1.05 13.36
N ALA A 64 4.00 2.32 13.54
CA ALA A 64 3.62 3.11 14.71
C ALA A 64 2.10 3.33 14.76
N PHE A 65 1.46 3.66 13.63
CA PHE A 65 0.00 3.75 13.54
C PHE A 65 -0.67 2.42 13.92
N ARG A 66 -0.18 1.30 13.39
CA ARG A 66 -0.76 -0.02 13.67
C ARG A 66 -0.61 -0.42 15.14
N LEU A 67 0.51 -0.08 15.77
CA LEU A 67 0.74 -0.36 17.19
C LEU A 67 -0.10 0.54 18.12
N ALA A 68 -0.23 1.82 17.78
CA ALA A 68 -1.00 2.76 18.59
C ALA A 68 -2.53 2.54 18.46
N SER A 69 -2.99 2.05 17.31
CA SER A 69 -4.41 1.87 17.00
C SER A 69 -4.70 0.51 16.34
N PRO A 70 -4.50 -0.62 17.05
CA PRO A 70 -4.59 -1.95 16.45
C PRO A 70 -6.00 -2.34 15.98
N VAL A 71 -7.04 -1.71 16.56
CA VAL A 71 -8.45 -1.99 16.24
C VAL A 71 -8.97 -1.12 15.08
N LYS A 72 -8.30 0.00 14.79
CA LYS A 72 -8.75 0.97 13.77
C LYS A 72 -8.26 0.54 12.39
N SER A 73 -9.10 0.76 11.38
CA SER A 73 -8.73 0.46 10.00
C SER A 73 -7.64 1.43 9.53
N LEU A 74 -6.52 0.89 9.07
CA LEU A 74 -5.45 1.64 8.45
C LEU A 74 -5.57 1.54 6.93
N ARG A 75 -5.69 2.67 6.27
CA ARG A 75 -5.74 2.79 4.82
C ARG A 75 -4.50 3.49 4.31
N LEU A 76 -3.88 2.93 3.26
CA LEU A 76 -2.73 3.55 2.62
C LEU A 76 -3.09 4.17 1.26
N GLY A 77 -2.56 5.36 1.04
CA GLY A 77 -2.70 6.14 -0.18
C GLY A 77 -1.96 5.62 -1.41
N THR A 78 -2.12 6.33 -2.54
CA THR A 78 -1.34 6.07 -3.78
C THR A 78 0.09 6.60 -3.69
N SER A 79 0.37 7.53 -2.76
CA SER A 79 1.73 8.03 -2.51
C SER A 79 2.72 6.94 -2.06
N ARG A 80 2.22 5.75 -1.70
CA ARG A 80 3.04 4.58 -1.33
C ARG A 80 4.00 4.16 -2.44
N THR A 81 3.63 4.32 -3.69
CA THR A 81 4.38 3.75 -4.81
C THR A 81 5.73 4.46 -4.96
N SER A 82 5.74 5.79 -4.83
CA SER A 82 6.98 6.59 -4.83
C SER A 82 7.75 6.50 -3.52
N THR A 83 7.04 6.46 -2.39
CA THR A 83 7.65 6.50 -1.05
C THR A 83 8.21 5.15 -0.61
N LEU A 84 7.41 4.07 -0.61
CA LEU A 84 7.82 2.76 -0.07
C LEU A 84 8.63 1.92 -1.06
N ARG A 85 8.42 2.10 -2.38
CA ARG A 85 9.15 1.40 -3.45
C ARG A 85 9.16 -0.13 -3.24
N SER A 86 10.32 -0.72 -2.93
CA SER A 86 10.47 -2.16 -2.69
C SER A 86 9.97 -2.64 -1.32
N LEU A 87 9.58 -1.73 -0.42
CA LEU A 87 9.02 -2.08 0.89
C LEU A 87 7.48 -2.16 0.89
N GLN A 88 6.83 -1.93 -0.26
CA GLN A 88 5.38 -2.07 -0.39
C GLN A 88 4.86 -3.44 0.06
N PRO A 89 5.50 -4.59 -0.26
CA PRO A 89 5.03 -5.89 0.21
C PRO A 89 4.95 -6.00 1.74
N LEU A 90 5.91 -5.40 2.46
CA LEU A 90 5.87 -5.37 3.92
C LEU A 90 4.75 -4.47 4.45
N ALA A 91 4.49 -3.34 3.78
CA ALA A 91 3.44 -2.41 4.16
C ALA A 91 2.03 -3.01 4.01
N VAL A 92 1.81 -3.88 3.02
CA VAL A 92 0.52 -4.57 2.81
C VAL A 92 0.08 -5.36 4.06
N HIS A 93 1.03 -5.94 4.80
CA HIS A 93 0.71 -6.67 6.03
C HIS A 93 0.37 -5.78 7.24
N MET A 94 0.58 -4.47 7.13
CA MET A 94 0.32 -3.51 8.22
C MET A 94 -1.02 -2.77 8.05
N ILE A 95 -1.63 -2.87 6.87
CA ILE A 95 -2.79 -2.07 6.46
C ILE A 95 -4.01 -2.97 6.20
N ASP A 96 -5.20 -2.41 6.35
CA ASP A 96 -6.46 -3.12 6.09
C ASP A 96 -7.04 -2.78 4.71
N SER A 97 -6.63 -1.64 4.12
CA SER A 97 -7.05 -1.24 2.78
C SER A 97 -6.01 -0.35 2.12
N MET A 98 -5.99 -0.32 0.78
CA MET A 98 -5.09 0.55 0.02
C MET A 98 -5.82 1.14 -1.18
N LEU A 99 -5.39 2.33 -1.61
CA LEU A 99 -5.76 2.85 -2.92
C LEU A 99 -4.94 2.14 -4.00
N LEU A 100 -5.65 1.64 -5.01
CA LEU A 100 -5.03 1.22 -6.26
C LEU A 100 -4.61 2.46 -7.05
N SER A 101 -3.56 2.30 -7.84
CA SER A 101 -3.08 3.28 -8.78
C SER A 101 -4.17 3.61 -9.80
N GLU A 102 -4.18 4.84 -10.26
CA GLU A 102 -5.12 5.24 -11.31
C GLU A 102 -4.76 4.60 -12.65
N PHE A 103 -5.77 4.26 -13.44
CA PHE A 103 -5.54 3.87 -14.81
C PHE A 103 -5.05 5.08 -15.59
N SER A 104 -3.87 4.97 -16.21
CA SER A 104 -3.35 5.95 -17.14
C SER A 104 -2.92 5.27 -18.43
N ALA A 105 -3.24 5.88 -19.57
CA ALA A 105 -2.81 5.39 -20.88
C ALA A 105 -1.27 5.38 -21.01
N ASP A 106 -0.57 6.25 -20.28
CA ASP A 106 0.89 6.30 -20.25
C ASP A 106 1.51 5.20 -19.37
N GLN A 107 0.72 4.62 -18.45
CA GLN A 107 1.15 3.62 -17.49
C GLN A 107 0.07 2.53 -17.31
N PRO A 108 -0.27 1.76 -18.36
CA PRO A 108 -1.34 0.77 -18.30
C PRO A 108 -1.04 -0.37 -17.31
N GLN A 109 0.23 -0.58 -16.95
CA GLN A 109 0.67 -1.58 -15.98
C GLN A 109 0.38 -1.26 -14.52
N ALA A 110 0.12 0.00 -14.15
CA ALA A 110 0.12 0.42 -12.74
C ALA A 110 -0.89 -0.35 -11.86
N ILE A 111 -2.10 -0.62 -12.39
CA ILE A 111 -3.10 -1.42 -11.69
C ILE A 111 -2.68 -2.89 -11.62
N PHE A 112 -2.07 -3.45 -12.67
CA PHE A 112 -1.56 -4.82 -12.65
C PHE A 112 -0.43 -4.99 -11.63
N GLU A 113 0.43 -3.99 -11.46
CA GLU A 113 1.47 -3.99 -10.43
C GLU A 113 0.86 -4.04 -9.02
N ASP A 114 -0.24 -3.33 -8.79
CA ASP A 114 -0.94 -3.37 -7.51
C ASP A 114 -1.67 -4.68 -7.26
N LEU A 115 -2.32 -5.24 -8.28
CA LEU A 115 -2.96 -6.56 -8.17
C LEU A 115 -1.92 -7.65 -7.92
N LYS A 116 -0.76 -7.55 -8.57
CA LYS A 116 0.39 -8.43 -8.33
C LYS A 116 0.91 -8.27 -6.91
N LEU A 117 1.07 -7.04 -6.42
CA LEU A 117 1.49 -6.77 -5.04
C LEU A 117 0.57 -7.45 -4.01
N ILE A 118 -0.74 -7.36 -4.20
CA ILE A 118 -1.74 -8.02 -3.34
C ILE A 118 -1.60 -9.54 -3.42
N ARG A 119 -1.48 -10.08 -4.64
CA ARG A 119 -1.32 -11.53 -4.87
C ARG A 119 -0.03 -12.07 -4.23
N ASP A 120 1.10 -11.41 -4.45
CA ASP A 120 2.41 -11.84 -3.98
C ASP A 120 2.57 -11.67 -2.47
N ALA A 121 1.87 -10.71 -1.86
CA ALA A 121 1.75 -10.60 -0.40
C ALA A 121 0.94 -11.75 0.22
N GLY A 122 0.26 -12.58 -0.58
CA GLY A 122 -0.52 -13.71 -0.09
C GLY A 122 -1.75 -13.31 0.73
N VAL A 123 -2.24 -12.08 0.55
CA VAL A 123 -3.45 -11.58 1.22
C VAL A 123 -4.67 -11.76 0.32
N VAL A 124 -5.84 -11.96 0.93
CA VAL A 124 -7.11 -12.10 0.20
C VAL A 124 -7.94 -10.85 0.42
N VAL A 125 -8.43 -10.27 -0.68
CA VAL A 125 -9.32 -9.10 -0.62
C VAL A 125 -10.67 -9.55 -0.07
N ASP A 126 -11.17 -8.84 0.95
CA ASP A 126 -12.48 -9.12 1.51
C ASP A 126 -13.59 -9.01 0.45
N GLY A 127 -14.57 -9.92 0.49
CA GLY A 127 -15.62 -10.02 -0.53
C GLY A 127 -15.16 -10.53 -1.91
N SER A 128 -13.87 -10.84 -2.11
CA SER A 128 -13.41 -11.46 -3.37
C SER A 128 -13.82 -12.92 -3.49
N ALA A 129 -14.08 -13.62 -2.38
CA ALA A 129 -14.39 -15.06 -2.35
C ALA A 129 -13.36 -15.93 -3.11
N GLY A 130 -12.10 -15.50 -3.18
CA GLY A 130 -11.02 -16.22 -3.88
C GLY A 130 -11.06 -16.09 -5.40
N ARG A 131 -11.83 -15.13 -5.94
CA ARG A 131 -11.83 -14.80 -7.37
C ARG A 131 -10.46 -14.27 -7.81
N ASP A 132 -10.10 -14.56 -9.05
CA ASP A 132 -8.90 -14.02 -9.67
C ASP A 132 -9.14 -12.59 -10.18
N LEU A 133 -8.77 -11.62 -9.34
CA LEU A 133 -8.94 -10.20 -9.63
C LEU A 133 -8.14 -9.74 -10.85
N VAL A 134 -7.04 -10.41 -11.19
CA VAL A 134 -6.27 -10.08 -12.40
C VAL A 134 -7.08 -10.46 -13.62
N SER A 135 -7.57 -11.70 -13.68
CA SER A 135 -8.36 -12.17 -14.81
C SER A 135 -9.64 -11.35 -15.01
N GLU A 136 -10.31 -10.96 -13.92
CA GLU A 136 -11.47 -10.08 -13.99
C GLU A 136 -11.13 -8.70 -14.56
N TYR A 137 -10.00 -8.11 -14.14
CA TYR A 137 -9.57 -6.81 -14.64
C TYR A 137 -9.17 -6.86 -16.12
N VAL A 138 -8.51 -7.94 -16.57
CA VAL A 138 -8.23 -8.18 -18.00
C VAL A 138 -9.53 -8.21 -18.80
N ALA A 139 -10.53 -8.96 -18.33
CA ALA A 139 -11.84 -9.04 -19.00
C ALA A 139 -12.56 -7.68 -19.07
N ASP A 140 -12.47 -6.85 -18.02
CA ASP A 140 -13.04 -5.49 -18.03
C ASP A 140 -12.34 -4.59 -19.06
N LEU A 141 -11.00 -4.65 -19.14
CA LEU A 141 -10.22 -3.88 -20.11
C LEU A 141 -10.52 -4.29 -21.56
N GLU A 142 -10.62 -5.60 -21.82
CA GLU A 142 -11.01 -6.12 -23.14
C GLU A 142 -12.43 -5.70 -23.52
N GLY A 143 -13.37 -5.75 -22.55
CA GLY A 143 -14.73 -5.26 -22.74
C GLY A 143 -14.82 -3.75 -23.06
N ARG A 144 -13.82 -2.98 -22.60
CA ARG A 144 -13.66 -1.54 -22.91
C ARG A 144 -12.91 -1.29 -24.23
N GLY A 145 -12.44 -2.33 -24.90
CA GLY A 145 -11.70 -2.24 -26.18
C GLY A 145 -10.22 -1.89 -26.03
N ILE A 146 -9.63 -2.07 -24.84
CA ILE A 146 -8.19 -1.89 -24.63
C ILE A 146 -7.48 -3.15 -25.11
N ALA A 147 -6.78 -3.04 -26.24
CA ALA A 147 -6.01 -4.14 -26.82
C ALA A 147 -4.82 -4.54 -25.92
N ASN A 148 -4.43 -5.81 -26.00
CA ASN A 148 -3.25 -6.38 -25.32
C ASN A 148 -3.30 -6.37 -23.78
N ALA A 149 -4.49 -6.25 -23.17
CA ALA A 149 -4.64 -6.28 -21.72
C ALA A 149 -4.10 -7.59 -21.09
N ALA A 150 -4.36 -8.74 -21.73
CA ALA A 150 -3.84 -10.03 -21.29
C ALA A 150 -2.31 -10.12 -21.36
N GLU A 151 -1.70 -9.62 -22.44
CA GLU A 151 -0.25 -9.59 -22.61
C GLU A 151 0.42 -8.66 -21.59
N LEU A 152 -0.18 -7.51 -21.32
CA LEU A 152 0.26 -6.59 -20.27
C LEU A 152 0.19 -7.23 -18.88
N ALA A 153 -0.90 -7.93 -18.57
CA ALA A 153 -1.06 -8.64 -17.30
C ALA A 153 0.01 -9.74 -17.14
N GLU A 154 0.21 -10.54 -18.18
CA GLU A 154 1.19 -11.63 -18.19
C GLU A 154 2.62 -11.09 -18.02
N LEU A 155 2.96 -10.02 -18.74
CA LEU A 155 4.25 -9.35 -18.61
C LEU A 155 4.49 -8.90 -17.17
N VAL A 156 3.54 -8.20 -16.55
CA VAL A 156 3.69 -7.68 -15.18
C VAL A 156 3.79 -8.83 -14.18
N ILE A 157 2.92 -9.83 -14.27
CA ILE A 157 2.87 -10.97 -13.35
C ILE A 157 4.16 -11.80 -13.43
N ASN A 158 4.59 -12.15 -14.63
CA ASN A 158 5.74 -13.02 -14.84
C ASN A 158 7.08 -12.30 -14.75
N THR A 159 7.09 -10.97 -14.67
CA THR A 159 8.31 -10.22 -14.33
C THR A 159 8.74 -10.58 -12.91
N SER A 160 9.58 -11.60 -12.77
CA SER A 160 10.21 -11.93 -11.51
C SER A 160 11.03 -10.73 -11.05
N ASP A 161 10.81 -10.27 -9.83
CA ASP A 161 11.50 -9.15 -9.21
C ASP A 161 12.95 -9.55 -8.82
N GLN A 162 13.70 -10.09 -9.78
CA GLN A 162 15.09 -10.58 -9.69
C GLN A 162 16.11 -9.49 -9.31
N GLY A 163 15.65 -8.32 -8.85
CA GLY A 163 16.50 -7.19 -8.52
C GLY A 163 16.03 -6.31 -7.36
N ARG A 164 14.92 -6.61 -6.68
CA ARG A 164 14.39 -5.75 -5.60
C ARG A 164 13.99 -6.51 -4.34
N GLY A 165 14.86 -7.43 -3.88
CA GLY A 165 14.68 -8.06 -2.57
C GLY A 165 15.97 -8.69 -2.03
N GLY A 166 16.48 -8.16 -0.92
CA GLY A 166 17.22 -8.97 0.05
C GLY A 166 18.74 -8.76 0.14
N CYS A 167 19.18 -7.66 0.75
CA CYS A 167 20.29 -7.74 1.70
C CYS A 167 19.77 -7.26 3.08
N GLY A 168 18.77 -7.98 3.59
CA GLY A 168 18.33 -7.93 4.99
C GLY A 168 18.86 -9.11 5.79
N GLY A 169 19.89 -9.81 5.27
CA GLY A 169 20.65 -10.77 6.04
C GLY A 169 21.50 -10.01 7.04
N ASN A 170 21.29 -10.29 8.32
CA ASN A 170 22.33 -10.13 9.32
C ASN A 170 23.60 -10.84 8.81
N CYS A 171 24.46 -10.10 8.11
CA CYS A 171 25.81 -10.53 7.78
C CYS A 171 26.67 -10.38 9.03
N ALA A 172 26.38 -11.22 10.03
CA ALA A 172 27.37 -11.69 10.97
C ALA A 172 28.24 -12.77 10.26
N CYS A 173 28.91 -12.39 9.16
CA CYS A 173 30.06 -13.13 8.67
C CYS A 173 31.29 -12.49 9.31
N GLY A 174 31.63 -13.00 10.49
CA GLY A 174 32.96 -12.83 11.03
C GLY A 174 34.00 -13.41 10.08
N SER A 175 35.11 -12.68 9.95
CA SER A 175 36.47 -13.12 9.61
C SER A 175 36.72 -13.78 8.24
N GLY A 176 37.42 -13.03 7.38
CA GLY A 176 38.18 -13.52 6.22
C GLY A 176 38.03 -12.56 5.04
N GLY A 177 38.75 -11.44 4.98
CA GLY A 177 40.18 -11.41 4.66
C GLY A 177 40.32 -11.05 3.17
N CYS A 178 40.50 -9.76 2.87
CA CYS A 178 40.80 -9.30 1.52
C CYS A 178 42.20 -9.79 1.11
N SER A 179 42.29 -10.46 -0.04
CA SER A 179 43.52 -10.70 -0.80
C SER A 179 43.16 -10.75 -2.28
#